data_AF-A0A1I9LQN3-F1
#
_entry.id   AF-A0A1I9LQN3-F1
#
_cell.length_a   1.000
_cell.length_b   1.000
_cell.length_c   1.000
_cell.angle_alpha   90.00
_cell.angle_beta   90.00
_cell.angle_gamma   90.00
#
_symmetry.space_group_name_H-M   'P 1'
#
loop_
_entity.id
_entity.type
_entity.pdbx_description
1 polymer ?
#
loop_
_entity_poly.entity_id
_entity_poly.type
_entity_poly.pdbx_seq_one_letter_code
_entity_poly.pdbx_strand_id
1 'polypeptide(L)'
;MPVIDIIFRVDEICKKYDKYDIDKHREIGASGDDAFSRLFTSIDSDIEAVLRKAELASTEKNRAAAVAMNAEVRRTKARLAEDVVKLQKLAVKKIKGLTREERESRCDLVIALADRLQAIPDGNEHGAKQANSDWGGASAPNKNIKFDMSEEDMDDGFFQQSEESSQFRQEYEMRRKKQDEGLDIISEGLDALKNLARDMNEELDKQVPLMEEMETKVDGATSDLKNTNVRLKKQLVQVKL
;
A
#
# COMPACT_ATOMS: atom_id res chain seq x y z
N MET A 1 -43.16 -11.41 46.43
CA MET A 1 -42.41 -10.92 45.26
C MET A 1 -41.13 -11.72 45.18
N PRO A 2 -40.99 -12.62 44.19
CA PRO A 2 -39.78 -13.41 44.03
C PRO A 2 -38.59 -12.55 43.58
N VAL A 3 -37.37 -12.96 43.93
CA VAL A 3 -36.13 -12.23 43.63
C VAL A 3 -35.96 -11.98 42.13
N ILE A 4 -36.45 -12.90 41.30
CA ILE A 4 -36.40 -12.78 39.84
C ILE A 4 -37.20 -11.56 39.33
N ASP A 5 -38.36 -11.27 39.93
CA ASP A 5 -39.19 -10.13 39.54
C ASP A 5 -38.52 -8.81 39.92
N ILE A 6 -37.77 -8.79 41.02
CA ILE A 6 -36.99 -7.62 41.44
C ILE A 6 -35.86 -7.37 40.43
N ILE A 7 -35.15 -8.41 40.00
CA ILE A 7 -34.07 -8.30 39.00
C ILE A 7 -34.60 -7.77 37.67
N PHE A 8 -35.69 -8.34 37.15
CA PHE A 8 -36.29 -7.87 35.90
C PHE A 8 -36.76 -6.42 35.99
N ARG A 9 -37.35 -6.04 37.12
CA ARG A 9 -37.82 -4.66 37.33
C ARG A 9 -36.67 -3.67 37.47
N VAL A 10 -35.57 -4.08 38.12
CA VAL A 10 -34.34 -3.27 38.20
C VAL A 10 -33.71 -3.15 36.81
N ASP A 11 -33.63 -4.22 36.02
CA ASP A 11 -33.12 -4.18 34.65
C ASP A 11 -33.96 -3.27 33.73
N GLU A 12 -35.30 -3.32 33.83
CA GLU A 12 -36.18 -2.38 33.13
C GLU A 12 -36.00 -0.93 33.57
N ILE A 13 -35.75 -0.69 34.86
CA ILE A 13 -35.46 0.64 35.39
C ILE A 13 -34.11 1.11 34.83
N CYS A 14 -33.06 0.30 34.91
CA CYS A 14 -31.75 0.62 34.31
C CYS A 14 -31.88 0.97 32.83
N LYS A 15 -32.61 0.17 32.03
CA LYS A 15 -32.86 0.46 30.60
C LYS A 15 -33.65 1.75 30.36
N LYS A 16 -34.59 2.12 31.23
CA LYS A 16 -35.33 3.40 31.11
C LYS A 16 -34.43 4.62 31.33
N TYR A 17 -33.40 4.46 32.15
CA TYR A 17 -32.45 5.52 32.50
C TYR A 17 -31.14 5.46 31.71
N ASP A 18 -30.87 4.41 30.93
CA ASP A 18 -29.71 4.30 30.03
C ASP A 18 -29.55 5.56 29.15
N LYS A 19 -30.64 6.17 28.70
CA LYS A 19 -30.64 7.43 27.91
C LYS A 19 -30.02 8.64 28.62
N TYR A 20 -29.89 8.60 29.94
CA TYR A 20 -29.26 9.64 30.76
C TYR A 20 -27.80 9.29 31.12
N ASP A 21 -27.32 8.11 30.74
CA ASP A 21 -25.92 7.74 30.85
C ASP A 21 -25.14 8.40 29.70
N ILE A 22 -24.85 9.69 29.90
CA ILE A 22 -24.14 10.54 28.94
C ILE A 22 -22.74 10.00 28.68
N ASP A 23 -22.12 9.32 29.65
CA ASP A 23 -20.81 8.69 29.51
C ASP A 23 -20.88 7.48 28.59
N LYS A 24 -21.85 6.57 28.78
CA LYS A 24 -22.09 5.41 27.91
C LYS A 24 -22.46 5.81 26.48
N HIS A 25 -23.28 6.84 26.31
CA HIS A 25 -23.63 7.38 24.99
C HIS A 25 -22.48 8.17 24.33
N ARG A 26 -21.58 8.77 25.11
CA ARG A 26 -20.35 9.41 24.61
C ARG A 26 -19.36 8.35 24.10
N GLU A 27 -19.18 7.25 24.82
CA GLU A 27 -18.30 6.16 24.39
C GLU A 27 -18.79 5.47 23.11
N ILE A 28 -20.10 5.23 23.01
CA ILE A 28 -20.72 4.59 21.82
C ILE A 28 -20.71 5.52 20.60
N GLY A 29 -20.73 6.84 20.79
CA GLY A 29 -20.85 7.82 19.70
C GLY A 29 -19.57 8.60 19.31
N ALA A 30 -18.50 8.60 20.12
CA ALA A 30 -17.39 9.54 19.92
C ALA A 30 -16.01 8.93 19.71
N SER A 31 -15.77 7.67 20.10
CA SER A 31 -14.40 7.13 20.13
C SER A 31 -14.05 6.22 18.94
N GLY A 32 -15.02 5.44 18.45
CA GLY A 32 -14.78 4.41 17.41
C GLY A 32 -14.98 4.86 15.95
N ASP A 33 -15.66 5.97 15.68
CA ASP A 33 -16.04 6.37 14.31
C ASP A 33 -15.94 7.88 14.06
N ASP A 34 -14.89 8.52 14.57
CA ASP A 34 -14.57 9.89 14.18
C ASP A 34 -13.55 9.92 13.03
N ALA A 35 -13.45 11.06 12.36
CA ALA A 35 -12.58 11.20 11.19
C ALA A 35 -11.09 11.01 11.53
N PHE A 36 -10.71 11.24 12.79
CA PHE A 36 -9.34 10.99 13.26
C PHE A 36 -9.09 9.49 13.37
N SER A 37 -9.93 8.75 14.10
CA SER A 37 -9.80 7.31 14.30
C SER A 37 -9.81 6.55 12.98
N ARG A 38 -10.69 6.91 12.02
CA ARG A 38 -10.71 6.30 10.68
C ARG A 38 -9.43 6.54 9.88
N LEU A 39 -8.89 7.76 9.95
CA LEU A 39 -7.66 8.08 9.23
C LEU A 39 -6.44 7.44 9.91
N PHE A 40 -6.43 7.42 11.25
CA PHE A 40 -5.38 6.76 12.05
C PHE A 40 -5.31 5.27 11.72
N THR A 41 -6.44 4.55 11.76
CA THR A 41 -6.45 3.10 11.47
C THR A 41 -6.06 2.80 10.03
N SER A 42 -6.48 3.63 9.07
CA SER A 42 -6.04 3.51 7.67
C SER A 42 -4.52 3.68 7.55
N ILE A 43 -3.97 4.74 8.13
CA ILE A 43 -2.52 5.02 8.04
C ILE A 43 -1.72 3.94 8.77
N ASP A 44 -2.16 3.48 9.93
CA ASP A 44 -1.47 2.43 10.69
C ASP A 44 -1.45 1.10 9.90
N SER A 45 -2.57 0.73 9.27
CA SER A 45 -2.62 -0.44 8.39
C SER A 45 -1.72 -0.29 7.16
N ASP A 46 -1.66 0.89 6.55
CA ASP A 46 -0.78 1.16 5.41
C ASP A 46 0.70 1.12 5.83
N ILE A 47 1.04 1.62 7.03
CA ILE A 47 2.39 1.52 7.60
C ILE A 47 2.81 0.06 7.79
N GLU A 48 1.92 -0.79 8.29
CA GLU A 48 2.19 -2.23 8.42
C GLU A 48 2.42 -2.90 7.06
N ALA A 49 1.65 -2.53 6.04
CA ALA A 49 1.83 -3.03 4.68
C ALA A 49 3.18 -2.59 4.10
N VAL A 50 3.58 -1.33 4.32
CA VAL A 50 4.87 -0.80 3.86
C VAL A 50 6.05 -1.45 4.60
N LEU A 51 5.92 -1.69 5.91
CA LEU A 51 6.92 -2.44 6.70
C LEU A 51 7.14 -3.84 6.13
N ARG A 52 6.07 -4.60 5.89
CA ARG A 52 6.18 -5.93 5.28
C ARG A 52 6.84 -5.88 3.91
N LYS A 53 6.53 -4.86 3.10
CA LYS A 53 7.15 -4.68 1.79
C LYS A 53 8.64 -4.35 1.88
N ALA A 54 9.05 -3.56 2.87
CA ALA A 54 10.45 -3.28 3.15
C ALA A 54 11.20 -4.55 3.61
N GLU A 55 10.58 -5.39 4.44
CA GLU A 55 11.14 -6.68 4.87
C GLU A 55 11.32 -7.65 3.69
N LEU A 56 10.33 -7.73 2.79
CA LEU A 56 10.43 -8.50 1.56
C LEU A 56 11.57 -7.99 0.67
N ALA A 57 11.69 -6.66 0.52
CA ALA A 57 12.77 -6.05 -0.25
C ALA A 57 14.16 -6.34 0.34
N SER A 58 14.28 -6.44 1.67
CA SER A 58 15.52 -6.76 2.38
C SER A 58 15.94 -8.24 2.22
N THR A 59 14.98 -9.14 2.14
CA THR A 59 15.22 -10.59 1.97
C THR A 59 15.28 -11.04 0.51
N GLU A 60 14.95 -10.15 -0.43
CA GLU A 60 14.93 -10.41 -1.86
C GLU A 60 16.34 -10.63 -2.42
N LYS A 61 16.50 -11.70 -3.21
CA LYS A 61 17.80 -12.09 -3.79
C LYS A 61 18.03 -11.40 -5.13
N ASN A 62 16.96 -11.09 -5.87
CA ASN A 62 17.06 -10.37 -7.12
C ASN A 62 17.23 -8.87 -6.87
N ARG A 63 18.44 -8.36 -7.14
CA ARG A 63 18.76 -6.93 -6.95
C ARG A 63 17.81 -6.00 -7.69
N ALA A 64 17.39 -6.32 -8.91
CA ALA A 64 16.47 -5.47 -9.66
C ALA A 64 15.07 -5.44 -9.02
N ALA A 65 14.59 -6.59 -8.54
CA ALA A 65 13.31 -6.69 -7.83
C ALA A 65 13.36 -5.94 -6.48
N ALA A 66 14.45 -6.10 -5.71
CA ALA A 66 14.67 -5.38 -4.45
C ALA A 66 14.68 -3.86 -4.65
N VAL A 67 15.31 -3.36 -5.71
CA VAL A 67 15.32 -1.92 -6.05
C VAL A 67 13.92 -1.43 -6.42
N ALA A 68 13.16 -2.21 -7.20
CA ALA A 68 11.78 -1.87 -7.56
C ALA A 68 10.87 -1.81 -6.33
N MET A 69 10.96 -2.79 -5.43
CA MET A 69 10.20 -2.81 -4.17
C MET A 69 10.57 -1.62 -3.27
N ASN A 70 11.86 -1.29 -3.12
CA ASN A 70 12.31 -0.12 -2.36
C ASN A 70 11.87 1.21 -3.00
N ALA A 71 11.81 1.30 -4.33
CA ALA A 71 11.23 2.47 -5.01
C ALA A 71 9.75 2.64 -4.68
N GLU A 72 9.01 1.54 -4.57
CA GLU A 72 7.61 1.57 -4.16
C GLU A 72 7.44 1.96 -2.70
N VAL A 73 8.25 1.40 -1.78
CA VAL A 73 8.30 1.78 -0.36
C VAL A 73 8.54 3.29 -0.20
N ARG A 74 9.42 3.88 -1.01
CA ARG A 74 9.66 5.34 -1.00
C ARG A 74 8.43 6.14 -1.42
N ARG A 75 7.73 5.71 -2.48
CA ARG A 75 6.52 6.38 -2.98
C ARG A 75 5.40 6.32 -1.94
N THR A 76 5.18 5.15 -1.33
CA THR A 76 4.13 4.99 -0.32
C THR A 76 4.48 5.74 0.97
N LYS A 77 5.74 5.72 1.41
CA LYS A 77 6.22 6.49 2.57
C LYS A 77 6.02 8.00 2.39
N ALA A 78 6.28 8.54 1.19
CA ALA A 78 6.02 9.94 0.88
C ALA A 78 4.53 10.30 0.94
N ARG A 79 3.65 9.45 0.37
CA ARG A 79 2.21 9.63 0.47
C ARG A 79 1.72 9.58 1.93
N LEU A 80 2.19 8.61 2.70
CA LEU A 80 1.82 8.46 4.12
C LEU A 80 2.28 9.67 4.94
N ALA A 81 3.43 10.27 4.63
CA ALA A 81 3.87 11.48 5.30
C ALA A 81 2.88 12.65 5.13
N GLU A 82 2.28 12.81 3.94
CA GLU A 82 1.22 13.81 3.71
C GLU A 82 -0.04 13.50 4.53
N ASP A 83 -0.41 12.23 4.63
CA ASP A 83 -1.59 11.78 5.37
C ASP A 83 -1.38 11.94 6.89
N VAL A 84 -0.15 11.74 7.40
CA VAL A 84 0.23 12.05 8.78
C VAL A 84 0.07 13.55 9.09
N VAL A 85 0.43 14.44 8.16
CA VAL A 85 0.19 15.89 8.34
C VAL A 85 -1.31 16.20 8.41
N LYS A 86 -2.15 15.52 7.62
CA LYS A 86 -3.61 15.67 7.71
C LYS A 86 -4.13 15.15 9.06
N LEU A 87 -3.60 14.02 9.53
CA LEU A 87 -3.94 13.44 10.82
C LEU A 87 -3.53 14.35 11.99
N GLN A 88 -2.38 15.00 11.91
CA GLN A 88 -1.93 16.01 12.89
C GLN A 88 -2.90 17.19 12.99
N LYS A 89 -3.41 17.68 11.84
CA LYS A 89 -4.44 18.74 11.82
C LYS A 89 -5.74 18.29 12.50
N LEU A 90 -6.12 17.02 12.34
CA LEU A 90 -7.28 16.44 13.00
C LEU A 90 -7.07 16.24 14.50
N ALA A 91 -5.86 15.88 14.93
CA ALA A 91 -5.50 15.71 16.34
C ALA A 91 -5.66 17.02 17.12
N VAL A 92 -5.20 18.16 16.57
CA VAL A 92 -5.24 19.46 17.26
C VAL A 92 -6.63 20.13 17.18
N LYS A 93 -7.49 19.66 16.27
CA LYS A 93 -8.82 20.26 16.05
C LYS A 93 -9.69 20.15 17.30
N LYS A 94 -10.25 21.28 17.74
CA LYS A 94 -11.22 21.31 18.84
C LYS A 94 -12.58 20.81 18.35
N ILE A 95 -13.00 19.64 18.81
CA ILE A 95 -14.31 19.04 18.52
C ILE A 95 -15.14 19.06 19.80
N LYS A 96 -16.44 19.32 19.69
CA LYS A 96 -17.38 19.32 20.82
C LYS A 96 -17.47 17.91 21.40
N GLY A 97 -17.14 17.75 22.68
CA GLY A 97 -17.15 16.46 23.38
C GLY A 97 -15.79 15.79 23.54
N LEU A 98 -14.71 16.35 22.96
CA LEU A 98 -13.34 15.87 23.15
C LEU A 98 -12.67 16.62 24.30
N THR A 99 -12.19 15.89 25.31
CA THR A 99 -11.47 16.44 26.45
C THR A 99 -10.07 16.95 26.04
N ARG A 100 -9.42 17.69 26.95
CA ARG A 100 -8.03 18.13 26.71
C ARG A 100 -7.06 16.94 26.70
N GLU A 101 -7.26 16.00 27.62
CA GLU A 101 -6.43 14.80 27.78
C GLU A 101 -6.52 13.89 26.54
N GLU A 102 -7.72 13.66 25.99
CA GLU A 102 -7.89 12.89 24.75
C GLU A 102 -7.28 13.58 23.53
N ARG A 103 -7.13 14.90 23.55
CA ARG A 103 -6.45 15.62 22.46
C ARG A 103 -4.94 15.45 22.54
N GLU A 104 -4.39 15.54 23.75
CA GLU A 104 -2.96 15.33 24.00
C GLU A 104 -2.58 13.88 23.63
N SER A 105 -3.39 12.89 24.01
CA SER A 105 -3.14 11.49 23.62
C SER A 105 -3.19 11.27 22.10
N ARG A 106 -4.09 11.95 21.37
CA ARG A 106 -4.10 11.91 19.89
C ARG A 106 -2.85 12.53 19.27
N CYS A 107 -2.33 13.61 19.85
CA CYS A 107 -1.06 14.19 19.39
C CYS A 107 0.10 13.22 19.61
N ASP A 108 0.16 12.57 20.77
CA ASP A 108 1.20 11.58 21.08
C ASP A 108 1.14 10.37 20.13
N LEU A 109 -0.08 9.90 19.82
CA LEU A 109 -0.29 8.83 18.83
C LEU A 109 0.21 9.22 17.43
N VAL A 110 -0.02 10.47 17.00
CA VAL A 110 0.49 10.97 15.72
C VAL A 110 2.02 11.04 15.71
N ILE A 111 2.65 11.46 16.81
CA ILE A 111 4.12 11.50 16.94
C ILE A 111 4.70 10.08 16.83
N ALA A 112 4.18 9.14 17.62
CA ALA A 112 4.62 7.75 17.58
C ALA A 112 4.47 7.12 16.18
N LEU A 113 3.37 7.47 15.49
CA LEU A 113 3.10 6.99 14.14
C LEU A 113 4.05 7.61 13.10
N ALA A 114 4.39 8.90 13.25
CA ALA A 114 5.39 9.56 12.40
C ALA A 114 6.79 8.95 12.59
N ASP A 115 7.19 8.67 13.83
CA ASP A 115 8.46 8.02 14.15
C ASP A 115 8.52 6.61 13.55
N ARG A 116 7.44 5.83 13.67
CA ARG A 116 7.32 4.49 13.07
C ARG A 116 7.47 4.54 11.55
N LEU A 117 6.86 5.53 10.89
CA LEU A 117 6.99 5.73 9.45
C LEU A 117 8.43 6.08 9.03
N GLN A 118 9.11 6.93 9.80
CA GLN A 118 10.50 7.31 9.52
C GLN A 118 11.48 6.15 9.68
N ALA A 119 11.25 5.30 10.68
CA ALA A 119 12.08 4.13 10.98
C ALA A 119 12.06 3.04 9.90
N ILE A 120 11.10 3.06 8.96
CA ILE A 120 11.03 2.08 7.87
C ILE A 120 12.24 2.23 6.94
N PRO A 121 13.03 1.16 6.74
CA PRO A 121 14.12 1.15 5.77
C PRO A 121 13.54 1.15 4.35
N ASP A 122 13.98 2.11 3.54
CA ASP A 122 13.46 2.35 2.19
C ASP A 122 14.57 2.24 1.11
N GLY A 123 15.70 1.62 1.48
CA GLY A 123 16.88 1.44 0.65
C GLY A 123 17.66 2.72 0.36
N ASN A 124 17.30 3.85 1.00
CA ASN A 124 18.00 5.13 0.88
C ASN A 124 18.91 5.42 2.08
N GLU A 125 19.79 4.48 2.44
CA GLU A 125 20.74 4.69 3.55
C GLU A 125 21.73 5.85 3.27
N HIS A 126 21.86 6.27 2.00
CA HIS A 126 22.75 7.36 1.60
C HIS A 126 22.06 8.74 1.68
N GLY A 127 20.73 8.80 1.83
CA GLY A 127 19.98 10.06 2.02
C GLY A 127 19.83 10.47 3.49
N ALA A 128 20.02 9.55 4.44
CA ALA A 128 19.83 9.83 5.87
C ALA A 128 20.90 10.75 6.49
N LYS A 129 22.03 10.99 5.82
CA LYS A 129 23.00 12.03 6.22
C LYS A 129 22.68 13.42 5.67
N GLN A 130 21.61 13.56 4.88
CA GLN A 130 21.21 14.82 4.21
C GLN A 130 19.76 15.23 4.51
N ALA A 131 19.08 14.60 5.48
CA ALA A 131 17.70 14.97 5.84
C ALA A 131 17.59 16.18 6.79
N ASN A 132 18.71 16.84 7.11
CA ASN A 132 18.76 18.18 7.70
C ASN A 132 19.44 19.16 6.71
N SER A 133 18.92 19.27 5.50
CA SER A 133 19.18 20.46 4.70
C SER A 133 17.87 20.95 4.10
N ASP A 134 17.36 21.93 4.83
CA ASP A 134 16.40 22.91 4.38
C ASP A 134 16.69 23.37 2.94
N TRP A 135 15.61 23.73 2.28
CA TRP A 135 15.54 24.31 0.96
C TRP A 135 16.58 25.42 0.72
N GLY A 136 17.46 25.24 -0.27
CA GLY A 136 18.20 26.32 -0.94
C GLY A 136 19.46 26.84 -0.23
N GLY A 137 20.62 26.54 -0.80
CA GLY A 137 21.86 27.22 -0.41
C GLY A 137 23.06 26.62 -1.11
N ALA A 138 23.75 27.45 -1.89
CA ALA A 138 24.99 27.10 -2.56
C ALA A 138 26.00 26.44 -1.61
N SER A 139 26.77 25.50 -2.16
CA SER A 139 27.94 24.89 -1.52
C SER A 139 28.83 25.94 -0.84
N ALA A 140 28.73 26.06 0.48
CA ALA A 140 29.69 26.85 1.26
C ALA A 140 30.97 26.01 1.40
N PRO A 141 32.15 26.51 0.98
CA PRO A 141 33.38 25.77 1.18
C PRO A 141 33.73 25.77 2.67
N ASN A 142 34.13 24.60 3.17
CA ASN A 142 34.61 24.42 4.54
C ASN A 142 35.73 25.43 4.83
N LYS A 143 35.51 26.34 5.81
CA LYS A 143 36.48 27.40 6.19
C LYS A 143 37.83 26.90 6.73
N ASN A 144 38.05 25.60 6.82
CA ASN A 144 39.29 24.97 7.29
C ASN A 144 40.16 24.38 6.16
N ILE A 145 39.75 24.46 4.90
CA ILE A 145 40.57 24.00 3.78
C ILE A 145 41.16 25.24 3.10
N LYS A 146 42.42 25.54 3.42
CA LYS A 146 43.22 26.52 2.67
C LYS A 146 43.85 25.80 1.48
N PHE A 147 43.35 26.08 0.28
CA PHE A 147 44.04 25.71 -0.95
C PHE A 147 45.09 26.79 -1.21
N ASP A 148 46.33 26.51 -0.82
CA ASP A 148 47.48 27.27 -1.29
C ASP A 148 47.87 26.68 -2.64
N MET A 149 47.16 27.08 -3.69
CA MET A 149 47.47 26.68 -5.07
C MET A 149 48.09 27.90 -5.74
N SER A 150 49.42 27.89 -5.84
CA SER A 150 50.16 28.77 -6.74
C SER A 150 49.85 28.41 -8.19
N GLU A 151 49.54 29.40 -9.03
CA GLU A 151 49.27 29.26 -10.48
C GLU A 151 50.41 28.59 -11.28
N GLU A 152 51.59 28.39 -10.69
CA GLU A 152 52.78 27.84 -11.34
C GLU A 152 52.87 26.29 -11.30
N ASP A 153 51.95 25.59 -10.63
CA ASP A 153 52.03 24.12 -10.44
C ASP A 153 50.96 23.32 -11.22
N MET A 154 50.29 23.96 -12.18
CA MET A 154 49.43 23.27 -13.15
C MET A 154 50.29 22.70 -14.28
N ASP A 155 51.13 21.72 -13.95
CA ASP A 155 51.81 20.89 -14.96
C ASP A 155 50.77 20.10 -15.77
N ASP A 156 50.91 20.10 -17.09
CA ASP A 156 50.04 19.41 -18.07
C ASP A 156 50.05 17.87 -17.87
N GLY A 157 50.94 17.37 -16.98
CA GLY A 157 51.02 15.98 -16.51
C GLY A 157 50.03 15.59 -15.41
N PHE A 158 49.31 16.52 -14.78
CA PHE A 158 48.40 16.21 -13.66
C PHE A 158 47.18 15.35 -14.09
N PHE A 159 46.81 15.40 -15.36
CA PHE A 159 45.82 14.52 -15.99
C PHE A 159 46.49 13.49 -16.90
N GLN A 160 47.47 12.75 -16.39
CA GLN A 160 47.90 11.53 -17.06
C GLN A 160 46.77 10.50 -16.98
N GLN A 161 46.02 10.34 -18.09
CA GLN A 161 45.10 9.24 -18.29
C GLN A 161 45.91 7.94 -18.21
N SER A 162 45.99 7.36 -17.02
CA SER A 162 46.67 6.08 -16.83
C SER A 162 45.94 5.02 -17.65
N GLU A 163 46.69 4.02 -18.12
CA GLU A 163 46.12 2.88 -18.84
C GLU A 163 44.97 2.23 -18.03
N GLU A 164 45.12 2.19 -16.70
CA GLU A 164 44.07 1.74 -15.77
C GLU A 164 42.78 2.57 -15.85
N SER A 165 42.89 3.91 -15.91
CA SER A 165 41.72 4.80 -16.06
C SER A 165 40.97 4.55 -17.37
N SER A 166 41.70 4.30 -18.46
CA SER A 166 41.11 3.96 -19.75
C SER A 166 40.36 2.61 -19.72
N GLN A 167 40.90 1.62 -19.00
CA GLN A 167 40.28 0.31 -18.81
C GLN A 167 38.99 0.41 -17.97
N PHE A 168 38.98 1.20 -16.90
CA PHE A 168 37.76 1.42 -16.10
C PHE A 168 36.65 2.08 -16.92
N ARG A 169 36.99 3.06 -17.77
CA ARG A 169 36.02 3.72 -18.65
C ARG A 169 35.45 2.76 -19.68
N GLN A 170 36.31 1.96 -20.31
CA GLN A 170 35.88 0.96 -21.28
C GLN A 170 35.00 -0.13 -20.63
N GLU A 171 35.37 -0.59 -19.44
CA GLU A 171 34.59 -1.57 -18.69
C GLU A 171 33.21 -1.01 -18.29
N TYR A 172 33.16 0.26 -17.87
CA TYR A 172 31.90 0.94 -17.60
C TYR A 172 31.02 1.06 -18.85
N GLU A 173 31.59 1.46 -19.99
CA GLU A 173 30.86 1.55 -21.25
C GLU A 173 30.33 0.19 -21.71
N MET A 174 31.12 -0.88 -21.55
CA MET A 174 30.70 -2.25 -21.84
C MET A 174 29.58 -2.72 -20.90
N ARG A 175 29.67 -2.43 -19.60
CA ARG A 175 28.59 -2.75 -18.64
C ARG A 175 27.31 -1.96 -18.95
N ARG A 176 27.43 -0.70 -19.34
CA ARG A 176 26.28 0.14 -19.72
C ARG A 176 25.61 -0.43 -20.95
N LYS A 177 26.38 -0.74 -22.01
CA LYS A 177 25.86 -1.36 -23.23
C LYS A 177 25.13 -2.69 -22.96
N LYS A 178 25.70 -3.53 -22.09
CA LYS A 178 25.07 -4.81 -21.69
C LYS A 178 23.77 -4.60 -20.90
N GLN A 179 23.65 -3.53 -20.12
CA GLN A 179 22.40 -3.17 -19.46
C GLN A 179 21.36 -2.67 -20.46
N ASP A 180 21.76 -1.83 -21.42
CA ASP A 180 20.88 -1.34 -22.49
C ASP A 180 20.32 -2.53 -23.31
N GLU A 181 21.18 -3.48 -23.71
CA GLU A 181 20.75 -4.73 -24.38
C GLU A 181 19.77 -5.56 -23.52
N GLY A 182 19.95 -5.57 -22.20
CA GLY A 182 19.01 -6.22 -21.29
C GLY A 182 17.66 -5.52 -21.22
N LEU A 183 17.63 -4.20 -21.28
CA LEU A 183 16.40 -3.41 -21.34
C LEU A 183 15.65 -3.63 -22.66
N ASP A 184 16.37 -3.77 -23.77
CA ASP A 184 15.77 -4.08 -25.08
C ASP A 184 15.04 -5.43 -25.03
N ILE A 185 15.66 -6.48 -24.50
CA ILE A 185 15.03 -7.81 -24.34
C ILE A 185 13.80 -7.74 -23.44
N ILE A 186 13.85 -6.97 -22.35
CA ILE A 186 12.70 -6.78 -21.45
C ILE A 186 11.57 -6.04 -22.20
N SER A 187 11.90 -5.03 -23.00
CA SER A 187 10.91 -4.28 -23.77
C SER A 187 10.19 -5.17 -24.79
N GLU A 188 10.94 -6.03 -25.51
CA GLU A 188 10.38 -7.01 -26.44
C GLU A 188 9.50 -8.04 -25.72
N GLY A 189 9.96 -8.55 -24.58
CA GLY A 189 9.18 -9.48 -23.75
C GLY A 189 7.88 -8.86 -23.23
N LEU A 190 7.90 -7.58 -22.86
CA LEU A 190 6.70 -6.84 -22.44
C LEU A 190 5.73 -6.61 -23.60
N ASP A 191 6.22 -6.29 -24.79
CA ASP A 191 5.38 -6.17 -25.98
C ASP A 191 4.74 -7.51 -26.36
N ALA A 192 5.48 -8.62 -26.22
CA ALA A 192 4.93 -9.96 -26.42
C ALA A 192 3.81 -10.27 -25.41
N LEU A 193 4.03 -9.97 -24.12
CA LEU A 193 3.02 -10.15 -23.06
C LEU A 193 1.78 -9.28 -23.30
N LYS A 194 1.96 -8.05 -23.76
CA LYS A 194 0.89 -7.11 -24.11
C LYS A 194 0.03 -7.65 -25.25
N ASN A 195 0.66 -8.20 -26.29
CA ASN A 195 -0.06 -8.82 -27.40
C ASN A 195 -0.84 -10.06 -26.93
N LEU A 196 -0.22 -10.92 -26.12
CA LEU A 196 -0.91 -12.09 -25.55
C LEU A 196 -2.11 -11.70 -24.67
N ALA A 197 -1.95 -10.68 -23.82
CA ALA A 197 -3.04 -10.20 -22.97
C ALA A 197 -4.20 -9.64 -23.80
N ARG A 198 -3.88 -8.96 -24.92
CA ARG A 198 -4.89 -8.49 -25.87
C ARG A 198 -5.60 -9.66 -26.55
N ASP A 199 -4.85 -10.64 -27.05
CA ASP A 199 -5.42 -11.82 -27.70
C ASP A 199 -6.33 -12.61 -26.74
N MET A 200 -5.91 -12.75 -25.48
CA MET A 200 -6.73 -13.37 -24.43
C MET A 200 -8.01 -12.59 -24.15
N ASN A 201 -7.96 -11.26 -24.14
CA ASN A 201 -9.15 -10.45 -23.95
C ASN A 201 -10.13 -10.61 -25.11
N GLU A 202 -9.62 -10.57 -26.35
CA GLU A 202 -10.44 -10.78 -27.55
C GLU A 202 -11.05 -12.20 -27.59
N GLU A 203 -10.35 -13.20 -27.06
CA GLU A 203 -10.87 -14.57 -26.95
C GLU A 203 -11.92 -14.71 -25.84
N LEU A 204 -11.72 -14.06 -24.69
CA LEU A 204 -12.73 -14.00 -23.63
C LEU A 204 -14.03 -13.35 -24.13
N ASP A 205 -13.92 -12.23 -24.86
CA ASP A 205 -15.07 -11.54 -25.44
C ASP A 205 -15.85 -12.44 -26.42
N LYS A 206 -15.16 -13.35 -27.13
CA LYS A 206 -15.81 -14.35 -28.01
C LYS A 206 -16.46 -15.49 -27.23
N GLN A 207 -15.92 -15.88 -26.07
CA GLN A 207 -16.43 -17.00 -25.30
C GLN A 207 -17.68 -16.65 -24.47
N VAL A 208 -17.87 -15.38 -24.08
CA VAL A 208 -19.06 -14.91 -23.37
C VAL A 208 -20.38 -15.31 -24.07
N PRO A 209 -20.62 -14.99 -25.36
CA PRO A 209 -21.86 -15.36 -26.03
C PRO A 209 -22.01 -16.88 -26.24
N LEU A 210 -20.92 -17.62 -26.41
CA LEU A 210 -20.96 -19.09 -26.49
C LEU A 210 -21.39 -19.70 -25.16
N MET A 211 -20.98 -19.11 -24.04
CA MET A 211 -21.37 -19.55 -22.71
C MET A 211 -22.86 -19.31 -22.45
N GLU A 212 -23.40 -18.15 -22.86
CA GLU A 212 -24.84 -17.87 -22.79
C GLU A 212 -25.66 -18.84 -23.66
N GLU A 213 -25.18 -19.17 -24.86
CA GLU A 213 -25.83 -20.18 -25.71
C GLU A 213 -25.80 -21.58 -25.08
N MET A 214 -24.68 -21.94 -24.43
CA MET A 214 -24.57 -23.20 -23.69
C MET A 214 -25.54 -23.24 -22.52
N GLU A 215 -25.62 -22.18 -21.71
CA GLU A 215 -26.56 -22.09 -20.59
C GLU A 215 -28.01 -22.24 -21.07
N THR A 216 -28.37 -21.54 -22.14
CA THR A 216 -29.70 -21.65 -22.77
C THR A 216 -30.00 -23.07 -23.25
N LYS A 217 -29.03 -23.74 -23.88
CA LYS A 217 -29.18 -25.13 -24.34
C LYS A 217 -29.29 -26.11 -23.18
N VAL A 218 -28.53 -25.90 -22.10
CA VAL A 218 -28.57 -26.71 -20.90
C VAL A 218 -29.92 -26.59 -20.22
N ASP A 219 -30.43 -25.38 -20.03
CA ASP A 219 -31.75 -25.14 -19.44
C ASP A 219 -32.88 -25.79 -20.25
N GLY A 220 -32.80 -25.68 -21.59
CA GLY A 220 -33.71 -26.37 -22.50
C GLY A 220 -33.68 -27.88 -22.31
N ALA A 221 -32.49 -28.49 -22.34
CA ALA A 221 -32.31 -29.92 -22.13
C ALA A 221 -32.80 -30.38 -20.75
N THR A 222 -32.54 -29.60 -19.69
CA THR A 222 -33.01 -29.89 -18.33
C THR A 222 -34.54 -29.84 -18.25
N SER A 223 -35.17 -28.85 -18.88
CA SER A 223 -36.64 -28.74 -18.96
C SER A 223 -37.25 -29.93 -19.70
N ASP A 224 -36.69 -30.31 -20.85
CA ASP A 224 -37.13 -31.45 -21.64
C ASP A 224 -36.98 -32.78 -20.87
N LEU A 225 -35.86 -32.97 -20.17
CA LEU A 225 -35.66 -34.12 -19.28
C LEU A 225 -36.70 -34.15 -18.15
N LYS A 226 -37.00 -33.00 -17.53
CA LYS A 226 -38.02 -32.91 -16.48
C LYS A 226 -39.41 -33.27 -17.01
N ASN A 227 -39.79 -32.73 -18.16
CA ASN A 227 -41.08 -32.97 -18.80
C ASN A 227 -41.25 -34.43 -19.22
N THR A 228 -40.21 -35.02 -19.83
CA THR A 228 -40.20 -36.44 -20.20
C THR A 228 -40.30 -37.34 -18.96
N ASN A 229 -39.60 -37.01 -17.87
CA ASN A 229 -39.69 -37.76 -16.61
C ASN A 229 -41.10 -37.71 -16.01
N VAL A 230 -41.77 -36.54 -16.03
CA VAL A 230 -43.16 -36.39 -15.58
C VAL A 230 -44.11 -37.25 -16.43
N ARG A 231 -43.96 -37.23 -17.76
CA ARG A 231 -44.77 -38.03 -18.69
C ARG A 231 -44.58 -39.53 -18.44
N LEU A 232 -43.34 -39.98 -18.30
CA LEU A 232 -43.01 -41.38 -18.00
C LEU A 232 -43.59 -41.82 -16.65
N LYS A 233 -43.48 -40.98 -15.61
CA LYS A 233 -44.11 -41.25 -14.31
C LYS A 233 -45.63 -41.37 -14.42
N LYS A 234 -46.29 -40.49 -15.19
CA LYS A 234 -47.74 -40.56 -15.41
C LYS A 234 -48.15 -41.85 -16.13
N GLN A 235 -47.43 -42.25 -17.17
CA GLN A 235 -47.66 -43.51 -17.88
C GLN A 235 -47.47 -44.72 -16.96
N LEU A 236 -46.42 -44.72 -16.14
CA LEU A 236 -46.17 -45.77 -15.17
C LEU A 236 -47.32 -45.91 -14.16
N VAL A 237 -47.89 -44.80 -13.68
CA VAL A 237 -49.05 -44.81 -12.77
C VAL A 237 -50.30 -45.36 -13.47
N GLN A 238 -50.55 -44.97 -14.73
CA GLN A 238 -51.69 -45.47 -15.49
C GLN A 238 -51.65 -46.97 -15.78
N VAL A 239 -50.46 -47.56 -15.95
CA VAL A 239 -50.30 -49.01 -16.16
C VAL A 239 -50.44 -49.80 -14.85
N LYS A 240 -50.26 -49.15 -13.69
CA LYS A 240 -50.36 -49.77 -12.36
C LYS A 240 -51.78 -49.76 -11.78
N LEU A 241 -52.70 -48.99 -12.36
CA LEU A 241 -54.12 -48.91 -12.02
C LEU A 241 -54.94 -49.76 -12.99
#